data_AF-A0A5C5XU78-F1
#
_entry.id   AF-A0A5C5XU78-F1
#
_cell.length_a   1.000
_cell.length_b   1.000
_cell.length_c   1.000
_cell.angle_alpha   90.00
_cell.angle_beta   90.00
_cell.angle_gamma   90.00
#
_symmetry.space_group_name_H-M   'P 1'
#
loop_
_entity.id
_entity.type
_entity.pdbx_description
1 polymer ?
#
loop_
_entity_poly.entity_id
_entity_poly.type
_entity_poly.pdbx_seq_one_letter_code
_entity_poly.pdbx_strand_id
1 'polypeptide(L)'
;MHNHDHLVLRPLIDGEMSRFMGWVGGTHTMRFHAHYHASGLGHLYQQRYKSFPIQDDDHFFIVCRYVERNALRAGLVTHAENWRWGSLWRWLQSPEPNPQLLSG
;
A
#
# COMPACT_ATOMS: atom_id res chain seq x y z
N MET A 1 -3.30 2.80 -8.07
CA MET A 1 -2.80 1.43 -8.34
C MET A 1 -1.59 1.40 -9.28
N HIS A 2 -1.52 2.21 -10.34
CA HIS A 2 -0.30 2.35 -11.18
C HIS A 2 0.69 3.45 -10.73
N ASN A 3 0.24 4.41 -9.91
CA ASN A 3 1.00 5.60 -9.48
C ASN A 3 0.72 6.01 -8.03
N HIS A 4 -0.09 5.24 -7.30
CA HIS A 4 -0.45 5.45 -5.90
C HIS A 4 -1.04 4.18 -5.31
N ASP A 5 -1.00 4.06 -3.98
CA ASP A 5 -1.50 2.92 -3.23
C ASP A 5 -2.63 3.36 -2.28
N HIS A 6 -3.52 2.42 -1.92
CA HIS A 6 -4.55 2.61 -0.89
C HIS A 6 -4.30 1.63 0.23
N LEU A 7 -4.24 2.12 1.47
CA LEU A 7 -3.94 1.31 2.66
C LEU A 7 -5.04 1.51 3.70
N VAL A 8 -5.46 0.42 4.35
CA VAL A 8 -6.30 0.46 5.55
C VAL A 8 -5.39 0.12 6.74
N LEU A 9 -5.23 1.08 7.66
CA LEU A 9 -4.28 0.99 8.77
C LEU A 9 -4.99 1.36 10.08
N ARG A 10 -4.67 0.64 11.15
CA ARG A 10 -5.10 0.95 12.51
C ARG A 10 -3.89 1.38 13.33
N PRO A 11 -3.68 2.68 13.59
CA PRO A 11 -2.66 3.11 14.54
C PRO A 11 -3.04 2.62 15.94
N LEU A 12 -2.05 2.14 16.69
CA LEU A 12 -2.16 1.68 18.06
C LEU A 12 -1.89 2.82 19.06
N ILE A 13 -1.12 3.82 18.65
CA ILE A 13 -0.81 5.01 19.43
C ILE A 13 -0.90 6.30 18.60
N ASP A 14 -1.08 7.43 19.28
CA ASP A 14 -1.11 8.74 18.64
C ASP A 14 0.18 9.04 17.86
N GLY A 15 0.03 9.58 16.66
CA GLY A 15 1.14 9.93 15.77
C GLY A 15 1.82 8.75 15.06
N GLU A 16 1.43 7.50 15.35
CA GLU A 16 2.03 6.32 14.70
C GLU A 16 1.82 6.30 13.19
N MET A 17 0.64 6.70 12.72
CA MET A 17 0.34 6.73 11.28
C MET A 17 1.32 7.63 10.52
N SER A 18 1.61 8.83 11.04
CA SER A 18 2.55 9.76 10.42
C SER A 18 3.98 9.20 10.39
N ARG A 19 4.41 8.57 11.49
CA ARG A 19 5.74 7.94 11.58
C ARG A 19 5.87 6.76 10.62
N PHE A 20 4.85 5.91 10.58
CA PHE A 20 4.78 4.75 9.69
C PHE A 20 4.83 5.18 8.22
N MET A 21 3.97 6.11 7.80
CA MET A 21 3.95 6.59 6.41
C MET A 21 5.24 7.32 6.03
N GLY A 22 5.86 8.05 6.96
CA GLY A 22 7.16 8.68 6.77
C GLY A 22 8.27 7.65 6.53
N TRP A 23 8.29 6.58 7.34
CA TRP A 23 9.25 5.48 7.18
C TRP A 23 9.06 4.75 5.85
N VAL A 24 7.83 4.31 5.53
CA VAL A 24 7.53 3.60 4.27
C VAL A 24 7.92 4.45 3.05
N GLY A 25 7.46 5.70 2.99
CA GLY A 25 7.72 6.58 1.85
C GLY A 25 9.20 6.94 1.70
N GLY A 26 9.89 7.19 2.81
CA GLY A 26 11.32 7.51 2.83
C GLY A 26 12.18 6.32 2.39
N THR A 27 11.95 5.14 2.99
CA THR A 27 12.69 3.92 2.64
C THR A 27 12.43 3.51 1.19
N HIS A 28 11.20 3.59 0.70
CA HIS A 28 10.90 3.31 -0.71
C HIS A 28 11.63 4.28 -1.64
N THR A 29 11.60 5.59 -1.36
CA THR A 29 12.28 6.60 -2.18
C THR A 29 13.79 6.37 -2.24
N MET A 30 14.43 6.10 -1.11
CA MET A 30 15.87 5.82 -1.05
C MET A 30 16.22 4.58 -1.86
N ARG A 31 15.47 3.48 -1.70
CA ARG A 31 15.69 2.23 -2.43
C ARG A 31 15.45 2.38 -3.92
N PHE A 32 14.41 3.10 -4.31
CA PHE A 32 14.11 3.39 -5.71
C PHE A 32 15.26 4.17 -6.37
N HIS A 33 15.73 5.25 -5.74
CA HIS A 33 16.86 6.01 -6.27
C HIS A 33 18.15 5.19 -6.36
N ALA A 34 18.43 4.34 -5.37
CA ALA A 34 19.59 3.46 -5.40
C ALA A 34 19.49 2.41 -6.52
N HIS A 35 18.33 1.77 -6.67
CA HIS A 35 18.12 0.70 -7.66
C HIS A 35 18.11 1.23 -9.10
N TYR A 36 17.48 2.37 -9.34
CA TYR A 36 17.37 2.96 -10.68
C TYR A 36 18.43 4.01 -11.00
N HIS A 37 19.47 4.15 -10.16
CA HIS A 37 20.53 5.16 -10.30
C HIS A 37 19.98 6.59 -10.51
N ALA A 38 18.85 6.88 -9.86
CA ALA A 38 18.09 8.12 -10.01
C ALA A 38 18.37 9.13 -8.88
N SER A 39 19.47 8.95 -8.14
CA SER A 39 19.88 9.85 -7.06
C SER A 39 19.99 11.29 -7.56
N GLY A 40 19.18 12.18 -6.98
CA GLY A 40 19.15 13.61 -7.33
C GLY A 40 18.05 14.02 -8.32
N LEU A 41 17.27 13.08 -8.89
CA LEU A 41 16.20 13.37 -9.85
C LEU A 41 14.90 13.91 -9.23
N GLY A 42 14.95 14.42 -8.00
CA GLY A 42 13.81 15.03 -7.31
C GLY A 42 12.96 14.04 -6.51
N HIS A 43 11.73 14.44 -6.19
CA HIS A 43 10.84 13.68 -5.31
C HIS A 43 10.08 12.57 -6.06
N LEU A 44 10.20 11.33 -5.58
CA LEU A 44 9.40 10.20 -6.08
C LEU A 44 7.91 10.38 -5.78
N TYR A 45 7.58 10.81 -4.56
CA TYR A 45 6.21 11.15 -4.15
C TYR A 45 5.97 12.65 -4.25
N GLN A 46 4.93 13.05 -5.00
CA GLN A 46 4.64 14.46 -5.27
C GLN A 46 3.82 15.14 -4.18
N GLN A 47 3.13 14.38 -3.32
CA GLN A 47 2.21 14.89 -2.31
C GLN A 47 2.33 14.10 -1.00
N ARG A 48 1.87 14.69 0.12
CA ARG A 48 1.67 13.95 1.37
C ARG A 48 0.55 12.91 1.21
N TYR A 49 0.59 11.87 2.04
CA TYR A 49 -0.51 10.91 2.11
C TYR A 49 -1.81 11.61 2.54
N LYS A 50 -2.94 11.15 2.00
CA LYS A 50 -4.28 11.55 2.46
C LYS A 50 -4.78 10.48 3.42
N SER A 51 -5.39 10.91 4.52
CA SER A 51 -6.01 10.00 5.50
C SER A 51 -7.45 10.41 5.76
N PHE A 52 -8.30 9.40 5.91
CA PHE A 52 -9.71 9.55 6.23
C PHE A 52 -10.01 8.62 7.40
N PRO A 53 -10.50 9.12 8.55
CA PRO A 53 -10.88 8.26 9.65
C PRO A 53 -12.05 7.36 9.24
N ILE A 54 -11.99 6.09 9.63
CA ILE A 54 -13.00 5.08 9.34
C ILE A 54 -13.56 4.62 10.69
N GLN A 55 -14.88 4.55 10.80
CA GLN A 55 -15.54 4.00 11.98
C GLN A 55 -15.42 2.47 11.98
N ASP A 56 -15.26 1.89 13.16
CA ASP A 56 -15.08 0.44 13.36
C ASP A 56 -16.43 -0.31 13.34
N ASP A 57 -17.24 -0.02 12.32
CA ASP A 57 -18.58 -0.57 12.10
C ASP A 57 -18.73 -1.10 10.66
N ASP A 58 -19.96 -1.26 10.16
CA ASP A 58 -20.21 -1.72 8.79
C ASP A 58 -19.50 -0.88 7.72
N HIS A 59 -19.18 0.39 8.01
CA HIS A 59 -18.42 1.25 7.12
C HIS A 59 -16.99 0.72 6.90
N PHE A 60 -16.38 0.09 7.90
CA PHE A 60 -15.06 -0.54 7.77
C PHE A 60 -15.04 -1.58 6.64
N PHE A 61 -16.03 -2.47 6.60
CA PHE A 61 -16.12 -3.50 5.56
C PHE A 61 -16.42 -2.91 4.17
N ILE A 62 -17.08 -1.76 4.10
CA ILE A 62 -17.27 -1.02 2.84
C ILE A 62 -15.92 -0.52 2.34
N VAL A 63 -15.09 0.08 3.20
CA VAL A 63 -13.78 0.60 2.82
C VAL A 63 -12.83 -0.53 2.43
N CYS A 64 -12.78 -1.63 3.18
CA CYS A 64 -11.97 -2.80 2.82
C CYS A 64 -12.33 -3.32 1.42
N ARG A 65 -13.63 -3.51 1.13
CA ARG A 65 -14.09 -3.91 -0.22
C ARG A 65 -13.74 -2.87 -1.29
N TYR A 66 -13.80 -1.60 -0.96
CA TYR A 66 -13.39 -0.53 -1.87
C TYR A 66 -11.91 -0.64 -2.23
N VAL A 67 -11.03 -0.83 -1.24
CA VAL A 67 -9.58 -0.97 -1.44
C VAL A 67 -9.27 -2.20 -2.29
N GLU A 68 -9.83 -3.37 -1.98
CA GLU A 68 -9.58 -4.58 -2.76
C GLU A 68 -10.08 -4.48 -4.22
N ARG A 69 -11.17 -3.74 -4.45
CA ARG A 69 -11.73 -3.56 -5.80
C ARG A 69 -11.08 -2.43 -6.59
N ASN A 70 -10.12 -1.68 -6.05
CA ASN A 70 -9.58 -0.50 -6.74
C ASN A 70 -8.91 -0.85 -8.08
N ALA A 71 -8.12 -1.92 -8.12
CA ALA A 71 -7.45 -2.36 -9.34
C ALA A 71 -8.44 -2.79 -10.43
N LEU A 72 -9.51 -3.50 -10.03
CA LEU A 72 -10.62 -3.86 -10.92
C LEU A 72 -11.32 -2.62 -11.45
N ARG A 73 -11.66 -1.66 -10.58
CA ARG A 73 -12.31 -0.39 -10.99
C ARG A 73 -11.43 0.46 -11.91
N ALA A 74 -10.11 0.36 -11.76
CA ALA A 74 -9.14 1.02 -12.64
C ALA A 74 -8.92 0.28 -13.96
N GLY A 75 -9.60 -0.86 -14.20
CA GLY A 75 -9.47 -1.65 -15.42
C GLY A 75 -8.14 -2.40 -15.57
N LEU A 76 -7.37 -2.54 -14.48
CA LEU A 76 -6.06 -3.20 -14.52
C LEU A 76 -6.17 -4.73 -14.51
N VAL A 77 -7.30 -5.26 -14.05
CA VAL A 77 -7.60 -6.70 -13.93
C VAL A 77 -9.09 -6.93 -14.20
N THR A 78 -9.45 -8.13 -14.65
CA THR A 78 -10.83 -8.56 -14.90
C THR A 78 -11.58 -9.00 -13.64
N HIS A 79 -10.84 -9.43 -12.61
CA HIS A 79 -11.35 -9.81 -11.29
C HIS A 79 -10.49 -9.17 -10.21
N ALA A 80 -11.07 -8.81 -9.06
CA ALA A 80 -10.36 -8.12 -7.99
C ALA A 80 -9.21 -8.96 -7.43
N GLU A 81 -9.45 -10.26 -7.25
CA GLU A 81 -8.47 -11.24 -6.79
C GLU A 81 -7.28 -11.41 -7.72
N ASN A 82 -7.36 -11.02 -8.99
CA ASN A 82 -6.23 -11.13 -9.93
C ASN A 82 -5.15 -10.06 -9.69
N TRP A 83 -5.42 -9.07 -8.84
CA TRP A 83 -4.45 -8.03 -8.51
C TRP A 83 -3.39 -8.55 -7.53
N ARG A 84 -2.28 -9.05 -8.08
CA ARG A 84 -1.17 -9.68 -7.32
C ARG A 84 -0.52 -8.80 -6.25
N TRP A 85 -0.69 -7.48 -6.35
CA TRP A 85 -0.15 -6.51 -5.40
C TRP A 85 -1.17 -6.10 -4.32
N GLY A 86 -2.34 -6.75 -4.26
CA GLY A 86 -3.38 -6.50 -3.26
C GLY A 86 -3.44 -7.57 -2.17
N SER A 87 -4.12 -7.25 -1.07
CA SER A 87 -4.24 -8.20 0.04
C SER A 87 -5.18 -9.35 -0.29
N LEU A 88 -6.25 -9.13 -1.07
CA LEU A 88 -7.17 -10.18 -1.50
C LEU A 88 -6.46 -11.29 -2.27
N TRP A 89 -5.58 -10.94 -3.22
CA TRP A 89 -4.77 -11.95 -3.91
C TRP A 89 -3.93 -12.74 -2.92
N ARG A 90 -3.27 -12.06 -1.96
CA ARG A 90 -2.43 -12.69 -0.95
C ARG A 90 -3.22 -13.63 -0.04
N TRP A 91 -4.41 -13.26 0.41
CA TRP A 91 -5.30 -14.09 1.23
C TRP A 91 -5.73 -15.39 0.55
N LEU A 92 -5.79 -15.38 -0.78
CA LEU A 92 -6.15 -16.56 -1.59
C LEU A 92 -4.95 -17.46 -1.90
N GLN A 93 -3.73 -17.02 -1.60
CA GLN A 93 -2.53 -17.85 -1.77
C GLN A 93 -2.22 -18.64 -0.52
N SER A 94 -1.60 -19.81 -0.70
CA SER A 94 -0.95 -20.50 0.40
C SER A 94 0.14 -19.60 1.01
N PRO A 95 0.22 -19.50 2.34
CA PRO A 95 1.28 -18.74 2.98
C PRO A 95 2.64 -19.38 2.66
N GLU A 96 3.53 -18.60 2.07
CA GLU A 96 4.97 -18.86 2.03
C GLU A 96 5.47 -19.03 3.47
N PRO A 97 5.99 -20.21 3.88
CA PRO A 97 6.40 -20.45 5.27
C PRO A 97 7.56 -19.56 5.72
N ASN A 98 8.40 -19.11 4.78
CA ASN A 98 9.53 -18.23 5.03
C ASN A 98 9.69 -17.24 3.87
N PRO A 99 8.90 -16.15 3.85
CA PRO A 99 8.96 -15.19 2.75
C PRO A 99 10.32 -14.50 2.75
N GLN A 100 11.01 -14.49 1.60
CA GLN A 100 12.19 -13.66 1.44
C GLN A 100 11.78 -12.19 1.59
N LEU A 101 12.24 -11.56 2.67
CA LEU A 101 12.10 -10.13 2.82
C LEU A 101 13.07 -9.45 1.87
N LEU A 102 12.56 -8.55 1.02
CA LEU A 102 13.36 -7.71 0.12
C LEU A 102 14.20 -6.65 0.87
N SER A 103 14.45 -6.87 2.17
CA SER A 103 15.18 -5.98 3.08
C SER A 103 16.43 -6.64 3.66
N GLY A 104 17.04 -7.56 2.92
CA GLY A 104 18.38 -8.10 3.20
C GLY A 104 19.48 -7.19 2.69
#